data_AF-A0A938F7L6-F1
#
_entry.id   AF-A0A938F7L6-F1
#
_cell.length_a   1.000
_cell.length_b   1.000
_cell.length_c   1.000
_cell.angle_alpha   90.00
_cell.angle_beta   90.00
_cell.angle_gamma   90.00
#
_symmetry.space_group_name_H-M   'P 1'
#
loop_
_entity.id
_entity.type
_entity.pdbx_description
1 polymer ?
#
loop_
_entity_poly.entity_id
_entity_poly.type
_entity_poly.pdbx_seq_one_letter_code
_entity_poly.pdbx_strand_id
1 'polypeptide(L)'
;MGATIRVGQLITVSYSDPTASNDANAVQDSTGNDVASLSNVSVTNNSTVLNRLDTPTTLAVSSTETSTATFTFTNTTNASSHTLRLYDSATATLISTTTSFSSGSSRTGLTPATQYYATLQAVGDGVTYESSTASASLYFTTAIRKPVISSQPSDTATTATRSASFAVTATSPDAGTLSYQWQRSVDAGASYSNLSNGAGISGVTTTTLTLSSLTTAENSSRYRVIVTTTKVGVTDSETTTAATLTVNGAIALSGGSNISKEYFTAASSTAISASGGTGAISFSISGSTGGVTINTNSGVVTSDETTPRGTYSLTVTATDQSGATATQAITITVTQGTPTLSISLSATPRKGTALTLTATTSVAGTVRFLERGRVISGCKSRTATGGAMMSLGSRTATCTWKPRIHGPSTVSAILTPTSADYSSVSASQELVVLKRTASR
;
A
#
# COMPACT_ATOMS: atom_id res chain seq x y z
N MET A 1 52.05 -55.75 47.50
CA MET A 1 51.64 -54.32 47.49
C MET A 1 50.81 -54.09 48.74
N GLY A 2 51.22 -53.14 49.60
CA GLY A 2 50.62 -52.92 50.92
C GLY A 2 49.26 -52.23 50.89
N ALA A 3 48.50 -52.33 51.99
CA ALA A 3 47.20 -51.70 52.16
C ALA A 3 47.29 -50.17 52.33
N THR A 4 46.21 -49.46 51.98
CA THR A 4 46.09 -48.00 52.14
C THR A 4 46.23 -47.59 53.62
N ILE A 5 47.11 -46.62 53.87
CA ILE A 5 47.34 -46.02 55.20
C ILE A 5 46.33 -44.87 55.42
N ARG A 6 45.65 -44.85 56.57
CA ARG A 6 44.70 -43.78 56.97
C ARG A 6 45.35 -42.73 57.88
N VAL A 7 44.81 -41.52 57.90
CA VAL A 7 45.23 -40.45 58.83
C VAL A 7 45.08 -40.95 60.28
N GLY A 8 46.14 -40.79 61.08
CA GLY A 8 46.19 -41.27 62.47
C GLY A 8 46.45 -42.78 62.62
N GLN A 9 46.61 -43.54 61.53
CA GLN A 9 46.99 -44.94 61.62
C GLN A 9 48.44 -45.07 62.09
N LEU A 10 48.64 -45.82 63.18
CA LEU A 10 49.97 -46.17 63.67
C LEU A 10 50.64 -47.07 62.65
N ILE A 11 51.73 -46.59 62.03
CA ILE A 11 52.58 -47.43 61.17
C ILE A 11 53.78 -47.84 61.99
N THR A 12 54.04 -49.13 62.02
CA THR A 12 55.26 -49.68 62.61
C THR A 12 56.12 -50.29 61.53
N VAL A 13 57.43 -50.03 61.58
CA VAL A 13 58.42 -50.78 60.83
C VAL A 13 59.05 -51.80 61.78
N SER A 14 59.22 -53.03 61.30
CA SER A 14 59.96 -54.07 62.00
C SER A 14 60.91 -54.74 61.04
N TYR A 15 62.05 -55.14 61.57
CA TYR A 15 63.04 -55.93 60.87
C TYR A 15 63.46 -57.05 61.83
N SER A 16 63.26 -58.30 61.41
CA SER A 16 63.85 -59.44 62.13
C SER A 16 65.03 -59.90 61.31
N ASP A 17 66.18 -59.95 61.96
CA ASP A 17 67.34 -60.66 61.46
C ASP A 17 66.94 -62.13 61.24
N PRO A 18 67.05 -62.66 60.01
CA PRO A 18 66.69 -64.05 59.74
C PRO A 18 67.65 -65.05 60.40
N THR A 19 68.82 -64.62 60.89
CA THR A 19 69.82 -65.47 61.53
C THR A 19 70.38 -64.82 62.80
N ALA A 20 71.22 -65.55 63.55
CA ALA A 20 71.76 -65.09 64.83
C ALA A 20 73.24 -64.67 64.74
N SER A 21 73.83 -64.73 63.54
CA SER A 21 75.25 -64.55 63.26
C SER A 21 75.39 -63.65 62.06
N ASN A 22 76.37 -62.73 62.09
CA ASN A 22 76.71 -61.86 60.96
C ASN A 22 76.77 -62.64 59.64
N ASP A 23 75.74 -62.48 58.79
CA ASP A 23 75.68 -63.15 57.50
C ASP A 23 74.90 -62.39 56.42
N ALA A 24 75.21 -62.72 55.17
CA ALA A 24 74.71 -61.99 54.00
C ALA A 24 73.20 -62.15 53.74
N ASN A 25 72.47 -62.95 54.54
CA ASN A 25 71.02 -63.08 54.44
C ASN A 25 70.30 -62.01 55.28
N ALA A 26 71.02 -61.29 56.15
CA ALA A 26 70.53 -60.12 56.87
C ALA A 26 70.80 -58.81 56.10
N VAL A 27 70.15 -57.71 56.51
CA VAL A 27 70.48 -56.37 56.03
C VAL A 27 71.75 -55.96 56.74
N GLN A 28 72.84 -55.77 55.99
CA GLN A 28 74.16 -55.52 56.56
C GLN A 28 74.62 -54.07 56.39
N ASP A 29 75.50 -53.61 57.28
CA ASP A 29 76.28 -52.39 57.05
C ASP A 29 77.38 -52.61 56.01
N SER A 30 78.08 -51.54 55.61
CA SER A 30 79.16 -51.62 54.61
C SER A 30 80.39 -52.42 55.06
N THR A 31 80.45 -52.82 56.33
CA THR A 31 81.49 -53.66 56.92
C THR A 31 81.03 -55.11 57.15
N GLY A 32 79.81 -55.46 56.77
CA GLY A 32 79.26 -56.82 56.84
C GLY A 32 78.74 -57.22 58.22
N ASN A 33 78.44 -56.26 59.11
CA ASN A 33 77.71 -56.56 60.35
C ASN A 33 76.21 -56.50 60.11
N ASP A 34 75.47 -57.39 60.78
CA ASP A 34 74.01 -57.42 60.65
C ASP A 34 73.38 -56.22 61.35
N VAL A 35 72.38 -55.62 60.70
CA VAL A 35 71.54 -54.64 61.38
C VAL A 35 70.77 -55.38 62.47
N ALA A 36 70.89 -54.89 63.70
CA ALA A 36 70.18 -55.49 64.82
C ALA A 36 68.67 -55.56 64.53
N SER A 37 68.03 -56.66 64.93
CA SER A 37 66.58 -56.82 64.81
C SER A 37 65.85 -55.62 65.44
N LEU A 38 65.01 -54.97 64.65
CA LEU A 38 64.12 -53.90 65.06
C LEU A 38 62.74 -54.51 65.39
N SER A 39 62.40 -54.56 66.67
CA SER A 39 61.01 -54.75 67.10
C SER A 39 60.14 -53.61 66.56
N ASN A 40 58.83 -53.81 66.39
CA ASN A 40 57.88 -52.79 65.87
C ASN A 40 58.14 -51.37 66.40
N VAL A 41 58.79 -50.53 65.58
CA VAL A 41 59.03 -49.10 65.89
C VAL A 41 58.01 -48.28 65.15
N SER A 42 57.33 -47.38 65.86
CA SER A 42 56.37 -46.45 65.24
C SER A 42 57.10 -45.43 64.37
N VAL A 43 56.67 -45.27 63.12
CA VAL A 43 57.15 -44.22 62.21
C VAL A 43 56.08 -43.16 62.02
N THR A 44 56.48 -41.89 62.01
CA THR A 44 55.55 -40.78 61.77
C THR A 44 55.23 -40.68 60.29
N ASN A 45 53.96 -40.86 59.94
CA ASN A 45 53.48 -40.55 58.60
C ASN A 45 53.28 -39.03 58.47
N ASN A 46 54.20 -38.35 57.79
CA ASN A 46 54.10 -36.90 57.50
C ASN A 46 53.25 -36.58 56.27
N SER A 47 52.47 -37.54 55.74
CA SER A 47 51.59 -37.28 54.60
C SER A 47 50.48 -36.31 54.99
N THR A 48 50.31 -35.22 54.25
CA THR A 48 49.18 -34.31 54.41
C THR A 48 48.01 -34.82 53.56
N VAL A 49 46.84 -35.03 54.19
CA VAL A 49 45.58 -35.22 53.46
C VAL A 49 44.88 -33.88 53.39
N LEU A 50 44.71 -33.36 52.18
CA LEU A 50 44.06 -32.09 51.94
C LEU A 50 42.55 -32.20 52.23
N ASN A 51 41.97 -31.17 52.84
CA ASN A 51 40.53 -31.08 53.01
C ASN A 51 39.89 -30.69 51.68
N ARG A 52 38.94 -31.47 51.18
CA ARG A 52 38.21 -31.10 49.96
C ARG A 52 37.22 -29.98 50.25
N LEU A 53 37.26 -28.92 49.46
CA LEU A 53 36.29 -27.82 49.55
C LEU A 53 34.87 -28.27 49.16
N ASP A 54 33.88 -27.62 49.76
CA ASP A 54 32.47 -27.83 49.42
C ASP A 54 32.17 -27.43 47.97
N THR A 55 31.33 -28.23 47.31
CA THR A 55 30.84 -27.96 45.96
C THR A 55 29.99 -26.69 45.93
N PRO A 56 30.25 -25.71 45.06
CA PRO A 56 29.39 -24.53 44.93
C PRO A 56 27.95 -24.90 44.55
N THR A 57 26.96 -24.32 45.23
CA THR A 57 25.52 -24.61 45.01
C THR A 57 24.68 -23.40 44.60
N THR A 58 25.23 -22.17 44.66
CA THR A 58 24.49 -20.91 44.48
C THR A 58 24.79 -20.21 43.15
N LEU A 59 25.38 -20.91 42.18
CA LEU A 59 25.64 -20.33 40.86
C LEU A 59 24.31 -19.96 40.18
N ALA A 60 24.18 -18.70 39.80
CA ALA A 60 23.02 -18.14 39.12
C ALA A 60 23.43 -17.16 38.02
N VAL A 61 22.55 -16.93 37.04
CA VAL A 61 22.69 -15.87 36.04
C VAL A 61 21.83 -14.69 36.48
N SER A 62 22.45 -13.52 36.68
CA SER A 62 21.75 -12.31 37.13
C SER A 62 21.23 -11.46 35.98
N SER A 63 21.86 -11.53 34.80
CA SER A 63 21.39 -10.89 33.57
C SER A 63 21.96 -11.58 32.34
N THR A 64 21.21 -11.54 31.24
CA THR A 64 21.66 -11.93 29.90
C THR A 64 21.38 -10.81 28.91
N GLU A 65 22.38 -10.52 28.09
CA GLU A 65 22.27 -9.61 26.95
C GLU A 65 22.51 -10.42 25.67
N THR A 66 22.50 -9.74 24.52
CA THR A 66 22.69 -10.39 23.21
C THR A 66 24.05 -11.09 23.06
N SER A 67 25.09 -10.62 23.75
CA SER A 67 26.44 -11.20 23.67
C SER A 67 27.13 -11.35 25.03
N THR A 68 26.39 -11.17 26.12
CA THR A 68 26.95 -11.26 27.47
C THR A 68 26.03 -11.99 28.45
N ALA A 69 26.61 -12.58 29.48
CA ALA A 69 25.88 -13.15 30.62
C ALA A 69 26.64 -12.85 31.92
N THR A 70 25.92 -12.37 32.93
CA THR A 70 26.48 -12.02 34.25
C THR A 70 26.15 -13.10 35.26
N PHE A 71 27.16 -13.57 35.99
CA PHE A 71 27.01 -14.70 36.92
C PHE A 71 27.20 -14.24 38.35
N THR A 72 26.38 -14.77 39.26
CA THR A 72 26.49 -14.53 40.70
C THR A 72 26.55 -15.85 41.44
N PHE A 73 27.25 -15.86 42.57
CA PHE A 73 27.38 -16.98 43.49
C PHE A 73 27.85 -16.49 44.86
N THR A 74 27.71 -17.33 45.88
CA THR A 74 28.32 -17.10 47.20
C THR A 74 29.72 -17.73 47.23
N ASN A 75 30.73 -16.99 47.69
CA ASN A 75 32.08 -17.50 47.80
C ASN A 75 32.14 -18.71 48.76
N THR A 76 32.74 -19.80 48.30
CA THR A 76 32.99 -21.00 49.11
C THR A 76 34.02 -20.67 50.19
N THR A 77 33.71 -20.99 51.44
CA THR A 77 34.63 -20.78 52.58
C THR A 77 35.97 -21.50 52.34
N ASN A 78 37.09 -20.84 52.66
CA ASN A 78 38.46 -21.32 52.46
C ASN A 78 38.91 -21.53 50.99
N ALA A 79 38.06 -21.23 50.00
CA ALA A 79 38.49 -21.25 48.61
C ALA A 79 39.42 -20.08 48.30
N SER A 80 40.50 -20.36 47.57
CA SER A 80 41.44 -19.33 47.11
C SER A 80 40.88 -18.52 45.93
N SER A 81 40.03 -19.15 45.12
CA SER A 81 39.33 -18.54 43.98
C SER A 81 38.22 -19.45 43.46
N HIS A 82 37.50 -18.99 42.44
CA HIS A 82 36.54 -19.81 41.69
C HIS A 82 36.90 -19.86 40.21
N THR A 83 36.69 -21.03 39.61
CA THR A 83 36.86 -21.24 38.17
C THR A 83 35.48 -21.46 37.54
N LEU A 84 35.10 -20.57 36.61
CA LEU A 84 33.90 -20.71 35.80
C LEU A 84 34.25 -21.38 34.48
N ARG A 85 33.53 -22.45 34.13
CA ARG A 85 33.62 -23.10 32.82
C ARG A 85 32.30 -22.91 32.08
N LEU A 86 32.40 -22.44 30.84
CA LEU A 86 31.26 -22.17 29.98
C LEU A 86 31.27 -23.13 28.79
N TYR A 87 30.11 -23.71 28.51
CA TYR A 87 29.93 -24.72 27.49
C TYR A 87 28.80 -24.35 26.52
N ASP A 88 28.95 -24.74 25.27
CA ASP A 88 27.87 -24.76 24.29
C ASP A 88 26.87 -25.86 24.68
N SER A 89 25.58 -25.55 24.80
CA SER A 89 24.62 -26.55 25.29
C SER A 89 24.29 -27.62 24.25
N ALA A 90 24.36 -27.30 22.96
CA ALA A 90 24.00 -28.20 21.88
C ALA A 90 25.08 -29.26 21.63
N THR A 91 26.35 -28.86 21.71
CA THR A 91 27.51 -29.72 21.42
C THR A 91 28.23 -30.20 22.67
N ALA A 92 27.88 -29.67 23.85
CA ALA A 92 28.58 -29.88 25.11
C ALA A 92 30.08 -29.50 25.06
N THR A 93 30.49 -28.66 24.09
CA THR A 93 31.89 -28.24 23.93
C THR A 93 32.25 -27.15 24.93
N LEU A 94 33.44 -27.24 25.51
CA LEU A 94 33.97 -26.20 26.39
C LEU A 94 34.37 -24.99 25.53
N ILE A 95 33.70 -23.86 25.76
CA ILE A 95 33.96 -22.59 25.07
C ILE A 95 35.07 -21.83 25.78
N SER A 96 35.01 -21.78 27.11
CA SER A 96 35.91 -20.95 27.89
C SER A 96 36.05 -21.43 29.32
N THR A 97 37.26 -21.30 29.86
CA THR A 97 37.56 -21.44 31.29
C THR A 97 38.08 -20.10 31.79
N THR A 98 37.47 -19.56 32.84
CA THR A 98 37.90 -18.33 33.50
C THR A 98 38.31 -18.66 34.93
N THR A 99 39.60 -18.57 35.22
CA THR A 99 40.14 -18.69 36.57
C THR A 99 40.00 -17.36 37.32
N SER A 100 40.06 -17.40 38.65
CA SER A 100 39.88 -16.20 39.50
C SER A 100 38.58 -15.45 39.21
N PHE A 101 37.53 -16.17 38.82
CA PHE A 101 36.24 -15.60 38.47
C PHE A 101 35.55 -15.08 39.73
N SER A 102 35.06 -13.85 39.67
CA SER A 102 34.40 -13.17 40.79
C SER A 102 32.89 -13.13 40.61
N SER A 103 32.14 -13.21 41.71
CA SER A 103 30.69 -13.05 41.69
C SER A 103 30.30 -11.65 41.20
N GLY A 104 29.34 -11.58 40.29
CA GLY A 104 28.93 -10.36 39.60
C GLY A 104 29.68 -10.07 38.29
N SER A 105 30.68 -10.88 37.94
CA SER A 105 31.40 -10.73 36.67
C SER A 105 30.61 -11.26 35.47
N SER A 106 30.86 -10.67 34.30
CA SER A 106 30.23 -11.06 33.05
C SER A 106 31.16 -11.87 32.13
N ARG A 107 30.57 -12.74 31.33
CA ARG A 107 31.19 -13.35 30.14
C ARG A 107 30.71 -12.60 28.91
N THR A 108 31.62 -12.25 28.02
CA THR A 108 31.36 -11.50 26.78
C THR A 108 31.71 -12.34 25.55
N GLY A 109 31.28 -11.88 24.37
CA GLY A 109 31.59 -12.57 23.10
C GLY A 109 30.73 -13.82 22.87
N LEU A 110 29.58 -13.90 23.54
CA LEU A 110 28.59 -14.95 23.31
C LEU A 110 27.80 -14.65 22.03
N THR A 111 27.29 -15.70 21.41
CA THR A 111 26.43 -15.59 20.23
C THR A 111 24.99 -15.28 20.66
N PRO A 112 24.27 -14.35 20.02
CA PRO A 112 22.87 -14.09 20.32
C PRO A 112 21.98 -15.32 20.11
N ALA A 113 20.86 -15.37 20.85
CA ALA A 113 19.86 -16.44 20.78
C ALA A 113 20.46 -17.86 20.82
N THR A 114 21.48 -18.04 21.65
CA THR A 114 22.23 -19.31 21.79
C THR A 114 22.15 -19.78 23.24
N GLN A 115 21.86 -21.05 23.42
CA GLN A 115 21.79 -21.67 24.74
C GLN A 115 23.17 -22.18 25.16
N TYR A 116 23.53 -21.90 26.40
CA TYR A 116 24.78 -22.31 27.03
C TYR A 116 24.49 -22.97 28.37
N TYR A 117 25.49 -23.65 28.92
CA TYR A 117 25.51 -23.95 30.34
C TYR A 117 26.86 -23.66 30.97
N ALA A 118 26.85 -23.32 32.25
CA ALA A 118 28.06 -23.05 33.02
C ALA A 118 28.16 -23.94 34.25
N THR A 119 29.39 -24.22 34.66
CA THR A 119 29.70 -24.84 35.95
C THR A 119 30.74 -24.02 36.70
N LEU A 120 30.70 -24.08 38.03
CA LEU A 120 31.61 -23.37 38.92
C LEU A 120 32.36 -24.37 39.80
N GLN A 121 33.67 -24.18 39.96
CA GLN A 121 34.51 -24.98 40.85
C GLN A 121 35.22 -24.06 41.84
N ALA A 122 35.18 -24.40 43.14
CA ALA A 122 35.98 -23.73 44.15
C ALA A 122 37.40 -24.28 44.10
N VAL A 123 38.39 -23.39 44.05
CA VAL A 123 39.81 -23.74 43.90
C VAL A 123 40.46 -23.75 45.28
N GLY A 124 41.10 -24.87 45.61
CA GLY A 124 41.90 -25.02 46.84
C GLY A 124 43.24 -24.27 46.76
N ASP A 125 43.97 -24.22 47.86
CA ASP A 125 45.33 -23.68 47.90
C ASP A 125 46.40 -24.73 47.51
N GLY A 126 46.02 -26.01 47.42
CA GLY A 126 46.93 -27.12 47.13
C GLY A 126 47.86 -27.49 48.29
N VAL A 127 47.70 -26.86 49.46
CA VAL A 127 48.54 -27.07 50.66
C VAL A 127 47.71 -27.55 51.84
N THR A 128 46.54 -26.96 52.06
CA THR A 128 45.57 -27.32 53.11
C THR A 128 44.27 -27.84 52.51
N TYR A 129 43.89 -27.30 51.36
CA TYR A 129 42.62 -27.56 50.71
C TYR A 129 42.80 -28.05 49.26
N GLU A 130 42.08 -29.12 48.94
CA GLU A 130 41.86 -29.58 47.57
C GLU A 130 40.65 -28.86 46.95
N SER A 131 40.71 -28.63 45.64
CA SER A 131 39.59 -28.06 44.88
C SER A 131 38.33 -28.93 44.97
N SER A 132 37.17 -28.28 44.96
CA SER A 132 35.87 -28.96 45.01
C SER A 132 35.59 -29.75 43.72
N THR A 133 34.53 -30.56 43.72
CA THR A 133 33.88 -30.94 42.45
C THR A 133 33.20 -29.72 41.81
N ALA A 134 32.90 -29.80 40.52
CA ALA A 134 32.15 -28.74 39.84
C ALA A 134 30.69 -28.72 40.32
N SER A 135 30.07 -27.54 40.32
CA SER A 135 28.64 -27.35 40.56
C SER A 135 27.79 -28.13 39.55
N ALA A 136 26.49 -28.23 39.82
CA ALA A 136 25.52 -28.60 38.79
C ALA A 136 25.57 -27.61 37.60
N SER A 137 25.19 -28.09 36.42
CA SER A 137 25.10 -27.27 35.21
C SER A 137 23.98 -26.25 35.33
N LEU A 138 24.31 -24.98 35.15
CA LEU A 138 23.36 -23.87 35.06
C LEU A 138 23.13 -23.51 33.60
N TYR A 139 21.92 -23.74 33.08
CA TYR A 139 21.56 -23.40 31.70
C TYR A 139 21.04 -21.96 31.59
N PHE A 140 21.38 -21.29 30.49
CA PHE A 140 20.86 -19.97 30.15
C PHE A 140 20.89 -19.75 28.63
N THR A 141 20.09 -18.80 28.15
CA THR A 141 20.06 -18.40 26.73
C THR A 141 20.38 -16.91 26.64
N THR A 142 21.29 -16.53 25.75
CA THR A 142 21.55 -15.12 25.43
C THR A 142 20.33 -14.47 24.77
N ALA A 143 20.14 -13.17 24.98
CA ALA A 143 19.04 -12.45 24.34
C ALA A 143 19.17 -12.48 22.80
N ILE A 144 18.06 -12.27 22.11
CA ILE A 144 18.03 -12.10 20.65
C ILE A 144 18.07 -10.61 20.31
N ARG A 145 18.62 -10.24 19.14
CA ARG A 145 18.52 -8.87 18.64
C ARG A 145 17.12 -8.62 18.09
N LYS A 146 16.54 -7.46 18.44
CA LYS A 146 15.28 -6.98 17.85
C LYS A 146 15.26 -7.08 16.31
N PRO A 147 14.06 -7.29 15.72
CA PRO A 147 13.92 -7.27 14.26
C PRO A 147 14.22 -5.89 13.68
N VAL A 148 14.69 -5.85 12.44
CA VAL A 148 15.01 -4.62 11.71
C VAL A 148 13.88 -4.34 10.72
N ILE A 149 13.18 -3.23 10.89
CA ILE A 149 12.16 -2.76 9.95
C ILE A 149 12.86 -1.95 8.85
N SER A 150 12.83 -2.46 7.61
CA SER A 150 13.46 -1.82 6.44
C SER A 150 12.49 -1.02 5.58
N SER A 151 11.18 -1.24 5.73
CA SER A 151 10.14 -0.41 5.14
C SER A 151 8.98 -0.22 6.11
N GLN A 152 8.63 1.03 6.37
CA GLN A 152 7.47 1.40 7.19
C GLN A 152 6.18 1.35 6.35
N PRO A 153 5.00 1.18 6.98
CA PRO A 153 3.74 1.44 6.30
C PRO A 153 3.61 2.91 5.93
N SER A 154 3.00 3.19 4.78
CA SER A 154 2.77 4.53 4.26
C SER A 154 1.32 4.96 4.43
N ASP A 155 1.10 6.26 4.64
CA ASP A 155 -0.23 6.85 4.63
C ASP A 155 -0.97 6.50 3.34
N THR A 156 -2.26 6.20 3.47
CA THR A 156 -3.10 5.77 2.34
C THR A 156 -4.41 6.54 2.34
N ALA A 157 -4.82 7.01 1.17
CA ALA A 157 -6.11 7.65 0.96
C ALA A 157 -6.97 6.80 0.02
N THR A 158 -8.26 6.71 0.33
CA THR A 158 -9.24 6.00 -0.48
C THR A 158 -10.63 6.60 -0.29
N THR A 159 -11.57 6.21 -1.13
CA THR A 159 -12.96 6.68 -1.07
C THR A 159 -13.83 5.65 -0.37
N ALA A 160 -14.88 6.10 0.32
CA ALA A 160 -15.85 5.19 0.95
C ALA A 160 -16.30 4.08 -0.02
N THR A 161 -16.55 2.89 0.54
CA THR A 161 -16.83 1.59 -0.11
C THR A 161 -15.63 0.90 -0.77
N ARG A 162 -14.49 1.58 -0.91
CA ARG A 162 -13.25 0.98 -1.45
C ARG A 162 -12.43 0.27 -0.36
N SER A 163 -11.30 -0.25 -0.80
CA SER A 163 -10.30 -0.92 0.03
C SER A 163 -9.04 -0.06 0.17
N ALA A 164 -8.25 -0.35 1.20
CA ALA A 164 -6.90 0.19 1.42
C ALA A 164 -5.99 -0.92 1.96
N SER A 165 -4.68 -0.78 1.81
CA SER A 165 -3.70 -1.71 2.38
C SER A 165 -2.49 -0.98 2.96
N PHE A 166 -1.91 -1.59 3.99
CA PHE A 166 -0.67 -1.14 4.62
C PHE A 166 0.32 -2.30 4.60
N ALA A 167 1.58 -2.03 4.27
CA ALA A 167 2.61 -3.05 4.16
C ALA A 167 3.84 -2.69 5.00
N VAL A 168 4.53 -3.72 5.51
CA VAL A 168 5.80 -3.60 6.24
C VAL A 168 6.81 -4.59 5.66
N THR A 169 8.08 -4.22 5.67
CA THR A 169 9.20 -5.15 5.42
C THR A 169 10.11 -5.17 6.62
N ALA A 170 10.40 -6.37 7.14
CA ALA A 170 11.29 -6.56 8.28
C ALA A 170 12.18 -7.80 8.11
N THR A 171 13.32 -7.81 8.80
CA THR A 171 14.26 -8.94 8.85
C THR A 171 14.64 -9.27 10.28
N SER A 172 15.05 -10.52 10.54
CA SER A 172 15.62 -10.93 11.82
C SER A 172 17.14 -11.05 11.69
N PRO A 173 17.95 -10.23 12.39
CA PRO A 173 19.42 -10.31 12.35
C PRO A 173 19.98 -11.67 12.75
N ASP A 174 19.29 -12.37 13.67
CA ASP A 174 19.70 -13.67 14.19
C ASP A 174 19.04 -14.86 13.49
N ALA A 175 18.41 -14.64 12.33
CA ALA A 175 17.63 -15.68 11.62
C ALA A 175 16.53 -16.33 12.48
N GLY A 176 15.91 -15.57 13.38
CA GLY A 176 14.70 -15.96 14.09
C GLY A 176 13.46 -15.92 13.20
N THR A 177 12.39 -16.55 13.66
CA THR A 177 11.10 -16.53 12.97
C THR A 177 10.38 -15.23 13.29
N LEU A 178 9.95 -14.50 12.26
CA LEU A 178 9.17 -13.27 12.41
C LEU A 178 7.68 -13.57 12.56
N SER A 179 7.02 -12.81 13.44
CA SER A 179 5.57 -12.75 13.60
C SER A 179 5.11 -11.29 13.67
N TYR A 180 3.85 -11.05 13.30
CA TYR A 180 3.30 -9.72 13.12
C TYR A 180 2.00 -9.58 13.92
N GLN A 181 1.76 -8.39 14.47
CA GLN A 181 0.47 -8.02 15.06
C GLN A 181 0.14 -6.57 14.67
N TRP A 182 -0.78 -6.41 13.73
CA TRP A 182 -1.30 -5.09 13.37
C TRP A 182 -2.16 -4.51 14.48
N GLN A 183 -2.03 -3.21 14.70
CA GLN A 183 -2.79 -2.43 15.67
C GLN A 183 -3.43 -1.21 15.00
N ARG A 184 -4.59 -0.80 15.51
CA ARG A 184 -5.29 0.43 15.11
C ARG A 184 -5.35 1.41 16.27
N SER A 185 -5.24 2.69 15.94
CA SER A 185 -5.57 3.81 16.80
C SER A 185 -6.70 4.62 16.18
N VAL A 186 -7.64 5.07 17.01
CA VAL A 186 -8.76 5.96 16.66
C VAL A 186 -8.68 7.32 17.37
N ASP A 187 -7.61 7.54 18.15
CA ASP A 187 -7.39 8.68 19.03
C ASP A 187 -6.09 9.43 18.68
N ALA A 188 -5.81 9.54 17.38
CA ALA A 188 -4.61 10.20 16.85
C ALA A 188 -3.29 9.66 17.43
N GLY A 189 -3.24 8.36 17.72
CA GLY A 189 -2.04 7.64 18.17
C GLY A 189 -1.80 7.68 19.68
N ALA A 190 -2.76 8.15 20.49
CA ALA A 190 -2.62 8.12 21.95
C ALA A 190 -2.69 6.68 22.50
N SER A 191 -3.53 5.82 21.92
CA SER A 191 -3.61 4.41 22.25
C SER A 191 -3.77 3.53 21.01
N TYR A 192 -3.35 2.26 21.13
CA TYR A 192 -3.42 1.27 20.05
C TYR A 192 -4.01 -0.04 20.56
N SER A 193 -4.98 -0.57 19.82
CA SER A 193 -5.60 -1.87 20.06
C SER A 193 -5.20 -2.88 18.99
N ASN A 194 -4.96 -4.13 19.39
CA ASN A 194 -4.69 -5.22 18.45
C ASN A 194 -5.89 -5.44 17.53
N LEU A 195 -5.61 -5.61 16.23
CA LEU A 195 -6.61 -5.98 15.24
C LEU A 195 -6.76 -7.50 15.16
N SER A 196 -7.98 -7.94 14.87
CA SER A 196 -8.32 -9.32 14.53
C SER A 196 -8.85 -9.38 13.10
N ASN A 197 -8.60 -10.48 12.39
CA ASN A 197 -9.23 -10.72 11.09
C ASN A 197 -10.76 -10.82 11.28
N GLY A 198 -11.53 -10.29 10.34
CA GLY A 198 -12.99 -10.24 10.44
C GLY A 198 -13.61 -9.46 9.28
N ALA A 199 -14.86 -8.99 9.48
CA ALA A 199 -15.56 -8.22 8.45
C ALA A 199 -14.75 -6.98 8.03
N GLY A 200 -14.27 -6.96 6.80
CA GLY A 200 -13.50 -5.86 6.24
C GLY A 200 -12.03 -5.77 6.66
N ILE A 201 -11.49 -6.70 7.46
CA ILE A 201 -10.10 -6.66 7.94
C ILE A 201 -9.43 -8.03 7.73
N SER A 202 -8.31 -8.06 7.01
CA SER A 202 -7.52 -9.28 6.78
C SER A 202 -6.01 -9.02 6.82
N GLY A 203 -5.22 -10.06 7.11
CA GLY A 203 -3.75 -9.96 7.13
C GLY A 203 -3.18 -9.38 8.43
N VAL A 204 -3.93 -9.39 9.54
CA VAL A 204 -3.48 -8.77 10.82
C VAL A 204 -2.22 -9.42 11.42
N THR A 205 -1.84 -10.61 10.97
CA THR A 205 -0.61 -11.33 11.37
C THR A 205 0.38 -11.54 10.21
N THR A 206 0.26 -10.76 9.13
CA THR A 206 1.15 -10.85 7.96
C THR A 206 1.86 -9.52 7.70
N THR A 207 2.72 -9.48 6.69
CA THR A 207 3.40 -8.27 6.23
C THR A 207 2.44 -7.23 5.64
N THR A 208 1.20 -7.59 5.32
CA THR A 208 0.24 -6.72 4.65
C THR A 208 -1.13 -6.77 5.31
N LEU A 209 -1.56 -5.66 5.91
CA LEU A 209 -2.93 -5.45 6.37
C LEU A 209 -3.79 -4.97 5.19
N THR A 210 -4.94 -5.61 4.99
CA THR A 210 -5.94 -5.18 4.01
C THR A 210 -7.23 -4.81 4.70
N LEU A 211 -7.78 -3.67 4.32
CA LEU A 211 -9.06 -3.15 4.78
C LEU A 211 -10.00 -3.06 3.58
N SER A 212 -11.23 -3.53 3.70
CA SER A 212 -12.25 -3.46 2.64
C SER A 212 -13.56 -2.89 3.16
N SER A 213 -14.41 -2.44 2.22
CA SER A 213 -15.72 -1.86 2.53
C SER A 213 -15.64 -0.69 3.51
N LEU A 214 -14.63 0.17 3.33
CA LEU A 214 -14.34 1.29 4.22
C LEU A 214 -15.46 2.32 4.22
N THR A 215 -15.67 2.98 5.36
CA THR A 215 -16.60 4.10 5.49
C THR A 215 -15.86 5.34 6.00
N THR A 216 -16.52 6.49 6.00
CA THR A 216 -15.93 7.71 6.55
C THR A 216 -15.70 7.64 8.07
N ALA A 217 -16.27 6.65 8.77
CA ALA A 217 -16.00 6.41 10.18
C ALA A 217 -14.56 5.92 10.45
N GLU A 218 -13.91 5.31 9.45
CA GLU A 218 -12.51 4.90 9.54
C GLU A 218 -11.52 6.03 9.25
N ASN A 219 -12.00 7.19 8.78
CA ASN A 219 -11.15 8.32 8.44
C ASN A 219 -10.29 8.78 9.63
N SER A 220 -9.03 9.13 9.37
CA SER A 220 -8.02 9.52 10.36
C SER A 220 -7.56 8.41 11.32
N SER A 221 -8.02 7.16 11.14
CA SER A 221 -7.48 6.02 11.89
C SER A 221 -6.01 5.81 11.55
N ARG A 222 -5.20 5.41 12.54
CA ARG A 222 -3.78 5.11 12.34
C ARG A 222 -3.49 3.63 12.53
N TYR A 223 -2.60 3.09 11.72
CA TYR A 223 -2.23 1.68 11.68
C TYR A 223 -0.73 1.53 11.87
N ARG A 224 -0.33 0.62 12.75
CA ARG A 224 1.07 0.21 12.96
C ARG A 224 1.13 -1.28 13.18
N VAL A 225 2.31 -1.87 13.08
CA VAL A 225 2.51 -3.30 13.32
C VAL A 225 3.66 -3.52 14.29
N ILE A 226 3.43 -4.40 15.25
CA ILE A 226 4.47 -4.95 16.11
C ILE A 226 5.06 -6.14 15.37
N VAL A 227 6.37 -6.12 15.14
CA VAL A 227 7.12 -7.22 14.56
C VAL A 227 7.91 -7.88 15.69
N THR A 228 7.69 -9.17 15.90
CA THR A 228 8.39 -9.95 16.93
C THR A 228 9.26 -11.00 16.26
N THR A 229 10.52 -11.10 16.67
CA THR A 229 11.40 -12.20 16.29
C THR A 229 11.55 -13.18 17.44
N THR A 230 11.50 -14.48 17.14
CA THR A 230 11.64 -15.56 18.13
C THR A 230 12.68 -16.56 17.66
N LYS A 231 13.60 -16.93 18.56
CA LYS A 231 14.58 -18.01 18.31
C LYS A 231 14.98 -18.64 19.64
N VAL A 232 14.98 -19.98 19.72
CA VAL A 232 15.39 -20.73 20.93
C VAL A 232 14.66 -20.24 22.20
N GLY A 233 13.36 -19.94 22.08
CA GLY A 233 12.52 -19.51 23.20
C GLY A 233 12.74 -18.08 23.70
N VAL A 234 13.73 -17.34 23.18
CA VAL A 234 13.87 -15.90 23.43
C VAL A 234 13.20 -15.08 22.33
N THR A 235 12.61 -13.95 22.72
CA THR A 235 11.86 -13.07 21.83
C THR A 235 12.26 -11.62 22.04
N ASP A 236 12.25 -10.84 20.97
CA ASP A 236 12.35 -9.39 21.02
C ASP A 236 11.49 -8.78 19.90
N SER A 237 11.10 -7.52 20.03
CA SER A 237 10.16 -6.87 19.11
C SER A 237 10.52 -5.44 18.79
N GLU A 238 10.16 -5.02 17.58
CA GLU A 238 10.21 -3.62 17.15
C GLU A 238 8.84 -3.23 16.60
N THR A 239 8.42 -1.98 16.82
CA THR A 239 7.14 -1.47 16.33
C THR A 239 7.37 -0.46 15.22
N THR A 240 6.58 -0.53 14.15
CA THR A 240 6.65 0.45 13.05
C THR A 240 6.23 1.85 13.51
N THR A 241 6.61 2.86 12.73
CA THR A 241 5.85 4.13 12.75
C THR A 241 4.41 3.87 12.30
N ALA A 242 3.50 4.76 12.69
CA ALA A 242 2.10 4.63 12.32
C ALA A 242 1.79 5.33 11.00
N ALA A 243 0.99 4.68 10.15
CA ALA A 243 0.45 5.23 8.92
C ALA A 243 -1.02 5.63 9.10
N THR A 244 -1.44 6.72 8.49
CA THR A 244 -2.80 7.26 8.56
C THR A 244 -3.64 6.78 7.39
N LEU A 245 -4.87 6.34 7.67
CA LEU A 245 -5.91 6.09 6.68
C LEU A 245 -6.77 7.34 6.51
N THR A 246 -6.85 7.84 5.28
CA THR A 246 -7.82 8.86 4.89
C THR A 246 -8.95 8.20 4.10
N VAL A 247 -10.19 8.32 4.60
CA VAL A 247 -11.37 7.84 3.88
C VAL A 247 -12.24 9.03 3.50
N ASN A 248 -12.21 9.38 2.22
CA ASN A 248 -13.02 10.47 1.69
C ASN A 248 -14.46 10.01 1.45
N GLY A 249 -15.42 10.94 1.54
CA GLY A 249 -16.82 10.68 1.21
C GLY A 249 -17.00 10.26 -0.24
N ALA A 250 -18.11 9.59 -0.53
CA ALA A 250 -18.46 9.20 -1.90
C ALA A 250 -18.53 10.42 -2.83
N ILE A 251 -18.30 10.20 -4.12
CA ILE A 251 -18.39 11.26 -5.12
C ILE A 251 -19.84 11.74 -5.20
N ALA A 252 -20.05 13.04 -5.08
CA ALA A 252 -21.35 13.69 -5.29
C ALA A 252 -21.26 14.64 -6.49
N LEU A 253 -22.14 14.43 -7.47
CA LEU A 253 -22.27 15.24 -8.67
C LEU A 253 -23.33 16.33 -8.50
N SER A 254 -23.05 17.52 -9.02
CA SER A 254 -23.98 18.64 -9.06
C SER A 254 -23.74 19.53 -10.29
N GLY A 255 -24.72 20.38 -10.60
CA GLY A 255 -24.68 21.17 -11.82
C GLY A 255 -25.01 20.33 -13.06
N GLY A 256 -24.37 20.67 -14.18
CA GLY A 256 -24.77 20.16 -15.50
C GLY A 256 -26.08 20.75 -16.00
N SER A 257 -26.29 20.71 -17.31
CA SER A 257 -27.54 21.11 -17.92
C SER A 257 -27.87 20.19 -19.09
N ASN A 258 -29.16 20.02 -19.36
CA ASN A 258 -29.60 19.43 -20.62
C ASN A 258 -29.21 20.34 -21.80
N ILE A 259 -29.07 19.75 -22.98
CA ILE A 259 -28.76 20.46 -24.22
C ILE A 259 -30.01 20.43 -25.10
N SER A 260 -30.46 21.59 -25.55
CA SER A 260 -31.52 21.72 -26.56
C SER A 260 -31.00 22.61 -27.68
N LYS A 261 -31.01 22.08 -28.90
CA LYS A 261 -30.45 22.78 -30.06
C LYS A 261 -31.17 22.42 -31.35
N GLU A 262 -30.96 23.23 -32.37
CA GLU A 262 -31.36 22.92 -33.73
C GLU A 262 -30.30 22.06 -34.45
N TYR A 263 -30.73 21.25 -35.41
CA TYR A 263 -29.81 20.50 -36.27
C TYR A 263 -28.80 21.45 -36.96
N PHE A 264 -27.55 20.99 -37.11
CA PHE A 264 -26.45 21.77 -37.68
C PHE A 264 -26.00 23.00 -36.85
N THR A 265 -26.35 23.04 -35.57
CA THR A 265 -25.76 24.01 -34.62
C THR A 265 -24.93 23.27 -33.56
N ALA A 266 -23.93 23.93 -32.96
CA ALA A 266 -23.21 23.39 -31.82
C ALA A 266 -23.76 23.96 -30.51
N ALA A 267 -23.84 23.12 -29.48
CA ALA A 267 -24.24 23.54 -28.14
C ALA A 267 -23.53 22.70 -27.08
N SER A 268 -23.34 23.27 -25.90
CA SER A 268 -22.69 22.60 -24.77
C SER A 268 -23.54 22.73 -23.50
N SER A 269 -23.41 21.76 -22.60
CA SER A 269 -23.98 21.85 -21.26
C SER A 269 -23.21 22.87 -20.41
N THR A 270 -23.78 23.27 -19.27
CA THR A 270 -22.96 23.83 -18.20
C THR A 270 -22.01 22.76 -17.64
N ALA A 271 -20.95 23.20 -16.95
CA ALA A 271 -20.03 22.30 -16.28
C ALA A 271 -20.74 21.46 -15.21
N ILE A 272 -20.23 20.26 -14.99
CA ILE A 272 -20.62 19.38 -13.89
C ILE A 272 -19.53 19.47 -12.84
N SER A 273 -19.91 19.79 -11.61
CA SER A 273 -19.01 19.76 -10.48
C SER A 273 -19.09 18.42 -9.77
N ALA A 274 -17.94 17.89 -9.35
CA ALA A 274 -17.84 16.74 -8.48
C ALA A 274 -17.21 17.15 -7.15
N SER A 275 -17.72 16.61 -6.05
CA SER A 275 -17.18 16.77 -4.70
C SER A 275 -17.04 15.41 -4.02
N GLY A 276 -16.26 15.32 -2.95
CA GLY A 276 -15.86 14.04 -2.37
C GLY A 276 -14.82 13.32 -3.23
N GLY A 277 -14.77 11.99 -3.15
CA GLY A 277 -13.78 11.18 -3.85
C GLY A 277 -12.35 11.38 -3.35
N THR A 278 -11.41 10.64 -3.95
CA THR A 278 -9.99 10.68 -3.61
C THR A 278 -9.14 11.04 -4.81
N GLY A 279 -8.32 12.08 -4.65
CA GLY A 279 -7.44 12.55 -5.73
C GLY A 279 -8.21 13.27 -6.83
N ALA A 280 -7.64 13.28 -8.03
CA ALA A 280 -8.25 13.92 -9.19
C ALA A 280 -9.48 13.13 -9.69
N ILE A 281 -10.53 13.85 -10.07
CA ILE A 281 -11.75 13.28 -10.65
C ILE A 281 -11.75 13.52 -12.16
N SER A 282 -12.04 12.48 -12.93
CA SER A 282 -12.18 12.53 -14.39
C SER A 282 -13.61 12.19 -14.82
N PHE A 283 -14.08 12.82 -15.89
CA PHE A 283 -15.41 12.62 -16.44
C PHE A 283 -15.39 11.82 -17.74
N SER A 284 -16.36 10.93 -17.90
CA SER A 284 -16.63 10.19 -19.14
C SER A 284 -18.13 10.17 -19.44
N ILE A 285 -18.51 9.81 -20.66
CA ILE A 285 -19.91 9.65 -21.08
C ILE A 285 -20.16 8.28 -21.69
N SER A 286 -21.38 7.79 -21.53
CA SER A 286 -21.90 6.61 -22.20
C SER A 286 -23.30 6.91 -22.78
N GLY A 287 -23.70 6.14 -23.80
CA GLY A 287 -24.94 6.40 -24.56
C GLY A 287 -24.82 7.49 -25.63
N SER A 288 -23.60 8.00 -25.89
CA SER A 288 -23.35 9.04 -26.89
C SER A 288 -23.60 8.56 -28.31
N THR A 289 -24.12 9.46 -29.15
CA THR A 289 -24.16 9.29 -30.60
C THR A 289 -22.97 10.01 -31.26
N GLY A 290 -22.81 9.84 -32.58
CA GLY A 290 -21.88 10.68 -33.34
C GLY A 290 -22.11 12.17 -33.06
N GLY A 291 -21.02 12.91 -32.92
CA GLY A 291 -21.04 14.36 -32.67
C GLY A 291 -21.14 14.79 -31.20
N VAL A 292 -21.12 13.86 -30.23
CA VAL A 292 -21.16 14.17 -28.80
C VAL A 292 -19.84 13.84 -28.11
N THR A 293 -19.30 14.79 -27.34
CA THR A 293 -18.06 14.64 -26.58
C THR A 293 -18.22 15.18 -25.15
N ILE A 294 -17.30 14.83 -24.25
CA ILE A 294 -17.20 15.41 -22.91
C ILE A 294 -15.77 15.89 -22.64
N ASN A 295 -15.64 17.04 -22.00
CA ASN A 295 -14.38 17.47 -21.44
C ASN A 295 -14.12 16.72 -20.13
N THR A 296 -13.05 15.93 -20.10
CA THR A 296 -12.70 15.02 -19.00
C THR A 296 -12.42 15.70 -17.66
N ASN A 297 -12.20 17.01 -17.65
CA ASN A 297 -11.82 17.78 -16.45
C ASN A 297 -12.98 18.64 -15.91
N SER A 298 -13.77 19.23 -16.80
CA SER A 298 -14.89 20.13 -16.43
C SER A 298 -16.26 19.46 -16.48
N GLY A 299 -16.35 18.25 -17.03
CA GLY A 299 -17.61 17.53 -17.21
C GLY A 299 -18.55 18.18 -18.24
N VAL A 300 -18.10 19.20 -18.98
CA VAL A 300 -18.90 19.87 -20.02
C VAL A 300 -19.12 18.89 -21.18
N VAL A 301 -20.39 18.60 -21.46
CA VAL A 301 -20.82 17.81 -22.61
C VAL A 301 -21.04 18.73 -23.79
N THR A 302 -20.50 18.40 -24.96
CA THR A 302 -20.66 19.18 -26.18
C THR A 302 -21.32 18.32 -27.25
N SER A 303 -22.33 18.89 -27.91
CA SER A 303 -22.97 18.33 -29.10
C SER A 303 -22.67 19.22 -30.30
N ASP A 304 -21.88 18.72 -31.24
CA ASP A 304 -21.47 19.43 -32.45
C ASP A 304 -22.53 19.38 -33.57
N GLU A 305 -22.29 20.15 -34.62
CA GLU A 305 -23.20 20.31 -35.76
C GLU A 305 -23.58 19.00 -36.47
N THR A 306 -22.78 17.93 -36.30
CA THR A 306 -23.00 16.62 -36.94
C THR A 306 -23.94 15.72 -36.15
N THR A 307 -24.28 16.10 -34.91
CA THR A 307 -25.17 15.30 -34.05
C THR A 307 -26.53 15.09 -34.74
N PRO A 308 -26.95 13.84 -34.99
CA PRO A 308 -28.22 13.57 -35.66
C PRO A 308 -29.42 14.06 -34.85
N ARG A 309 -30.56 14.21 -35.53
CA ARG A 309 -31.81 14.57 -34.87
C ARG A 309 -32.32 13.45 -34.00
N GLY A 310 -32.85 13.83 -32.83
CA GLY A 310 -33.35 12.88 -31.86
C GLY A 310 -33.30 13.44 -30.45
N THR A 311 -33.70 12.59 -29.51
CA THR A 311 -33.48 12.82 -28.08
C THR A 311 -32.63 11.68 -27.54
N TYR A 312 -31.53 12.03 -26.89
CA TYR A 312 -30.55 11.09 -26.38
C TYR A 312 -30.41 11.28 -24.87
N SER A 313 -30.51 10.18 -24.13
CA SER A 313 -30.22 10.16 -22.69
C SER A 313 -28.81 9.64 -22.49
N LEU A 314 -27.92 10.51 -22.01
CA LEU A 314 -26.53 10.20 -21.74
C LEU A 314 -26.32 9.97 -20.25
N THR A 315 -25.40 9.08 -19.92
CA THR A 315 -24.92 8.91 -18.54
C THR A 315 -23.50 9.44 -18.46
N VAL A 316 -23.34 10.56 -17.74
CA VAL A 316 -22.04 11.08 -17.34
C VAL A 316 -21.56 10.29 -16.14
N THR A 317 -20.30 9.87 -16.15
CA THR A 317 -19.64 9.17 -15.04
C THR A 317 -18.43 9.98 -14.59
N ALA A 318 -18.41 10.36 -13.31
CA ALA A 318 -17.20 10.84 -12.65
C ALA A 318 -16.47 9.66 -11.99
N THR A 319 -15.15 9.59 -12.15
CA THR A 319 -14.29 8.56 -11.58
C THR A 319 -13.10 9.20 -10.90
N ASP A 320 -12.84 8.84 -9.64
CA ASP A 320 -11.67 9.31 -8.90
C ASP A 320 -10.45 8.37 -9.06
N GLN A 321 -9.32 8.73 -8.44
CA GLN A 321 -8.08 7.96 -8.56
C GLN A 321 -8.13 6.60 -7.83
N SER A 322 -9.03 6.44 -6.86
CA SER A 322 -9.27 5.16 -6.17
C SER A 322 -10.27 4.26 -6.90
N GLY A 323 -10.80 4.71 -8.04
CA GLY A 323 -11.77 4.02 -8.87
C GLY A 323 -13.21 4.10 -8.37
N ALA A 324 -13.52 4.98 -7.41
CA ALA A 324 -14.90 5.25 -7.03
C ALA A 324 -15.61 6.06 -8.12
N THR A 325 -16.91 5.81 -8.31
CA THR A 325 -17.69 6.45 -9.36
C THR A 325 -19.00 7.04 -8.85
N ALA A 326 -19.47 8.07 -9.54
CA ALA A 326 -20.82 8.60 -9.44
C ALA A 326 -21.34 8.95 -10.84
N THR A 327 -22.66 8.86 -11.02
CA THR A 327 -23.28 9.08 -12.33
C THR A 327 -24.37 10.13 -12.28
N GLN A 328 -24.55 10.83 -13.40
CA GLN A 328 -25.63 11.79 -13.62
C GLN A 328 -26.13 11.65 -15.05
N ALA A 329 -27.45 11.76 -15.24
CA ALA A 329 -28.05 11.75 -16.57
C ALA A 329 -28.09 13.17 -17.18
N ILE A 330 -27.79 13.29 -18.48
CA ILE A 330 -28.00 14.49 -19.29
C ILE A 330 -28.81 14.12 -20.52
N THR A 331 -29.82 14.93 -20.84
CA THR A 331 -30.60 14.78 -22.06
C THR A 331 -30.12 15.76 -23.13
N ILE A 332 -29.92 15.26 -24.35
CA ILE A 332 -29.68 16.07 -25.54
C ILE A 332 -30.88 15.96 -26.46
N THR A 333 -31.49 17.09 -26.79
CA THR A 333 -32.58 17.19 -27.76
C THR A 333 -32.12 17.99 -28.97
N VAL A 334 -32.09 17.34 -30.13
CA VAL A 334 -31.76 17.96 -31.42
C VAL A 334 -33.05 18.04 -32.24
N THR A 335 -33.60 19.25 -32.33
CA THR A 335 -34.82 19.54 -33.10
C THR A 335 -34.49 19.76 -34.59
N GLN A 336 -35.53 19.98 -35.41
CA GLN A 336 -35.30 20.38 -36.80
C GLN A 336 -34.51 21.69 -36.85
N GLY A 337 -33.58 21.78 -37.80
CA GLY A 337 -32.88 23.01 -38.13
C GLY A 337 -33.78 23.98 -38.87
N THR A 338 -33.65 25.27 -38.60
CA THR A 338 -34.38 26.32 -39.31
C THR A 338 -33.49 26.92 -40.40
N PRO A 339 -33.74 26.63 -41.69
CA PRO A 339 -32.95 27.21 -42.78
C PRO A 339 -33.26 28.70 -42.98
N THR A 340 -32.34 29.44 -43.60
CA THR A 340 -32.60 30.83 -44.02
C THR A 340 -33.23 30.85 -45.40
N LEU A 341 -34.12 31.83 -45.63
CA LEU A 341 -34.74 32.08 -46.93
C LEU A 341 -34.94 33.58 -47.12
N SER A 342 -34.45 34.13 -48.23
CA SER A 342 -34.68 35.52 -48.63
C SER A 342 -35.13 35.59 -50.08
N ILE A 343 -35.90 36.63 -50.45
CA ILE A 343 -36.35 36.87 -51.82
C ILE A 343 -35.84 38.22 -52.33
N SER A 344 -35.44 38.26 -53.60
CA SER A 344 -35.04 39.48 -54.31
C SER A 344 -35.64 39.53 -55.73
N LEU A 345 -35.76 40.74 -56.28
CA LEU A 345 -36.24 41.00 -57.64
C LEU A 345 -35.08 41.49 -58.50
N SER A 346 -35.05 41.06 -59.77
CA SER A 346 -34.04 41.53 -60.74
C SER A 346 -34.23 42.99 -61.16
N ALA A 347 -35.42 43.57 -60.98
CA ALA A 347 -35.75 44.94 -61.33
C ALA A 347 -37.04 45.40 -60.63
N THR A 348 -37.33 46.69 -60.67
CA THR A 348 -38.62 47.25 -60.21
C THR A 348 -39.78 46.66 -61.03
N PRO A 349 -40.82 46.09 -60.38
CA PRO A 349 -41.88 45.39 -61.07
C PRO A 349 -42.83 46.35 -61.80
N ARG A 350 -43.08 46.07 -63.08
CA ARG A 350 -44.03 46.82 -63.93
C ARG A 350 -45.06 45.88 -64.53
N LYS A 351 -46.32 46.34 -64.63
CA LYS A 351 -47.42 45.57 -65.22
C LYS A 351 -47.04 45.06 -66.62
N GLY A 352 -47.13 43.75 -66.82
CA GLY A 352 -46.88 43.10 -68.11
C GLY A 352 -45.41 42.99 -68.51
N THR A 353 -44.45 43.38 -67.67
CA THR A 353 -43.01 43.14 -67.87
C THR A 353 -42.58 41.93 -67.06
N ALA A 354 -41.92 40.96 -67.70
CA ALA A 354 -41.38 39.82 -66.99
C ALA A 354 -40.13 40.24 -66.19
N LEU A 355 -40.01 39.76 -64.97
CA LEU A 355 -38.82 39.89 -64.13
C LEU A 355 -38.49 38.56 -63.47
N THR A 356 -37.28 38.45 -62.93
CA THR A 356 -36.82 37.26 -62.21
C THR A 356 -36.95 37.49 -60.72
N LEU A 357 -37.70 36.62 -60.06
CA LEU A 357 -37.65 36.43 -58.61
C LEU A 357 -36.51 35.46 -58.30
N THR A 358 -35.65 35.83 -57.36
CA THR A 358 -34.57 34.97 -56.87
C THR A 358 -34.81 34.70 -55.38
N ALA A 359 -34.97 33.44 -55.02
CA ALA A 359 -34.95 33.00 -53.63
C ALA A 359 -33.56 32.48 -53.30
N THR A 360 -32.97 32.97 -52.21
CA THR A 360 -31.67 32.51 -51.68
C THR A 360 -31.91 31.74 -50.40
N THR A 361 -31.34 30.55 -50.28
CA THR A 361 -31.54 29.61 -49.16
C THR A 361 -30.20 29.06 -48.65
N SER A 362 -30.13 28.75 -47.35
CA SER A 362 -28.97 28.08 -46.74
C SER A 362 -28.91 26.57 -47.00
N VAL A 363 -30.02 25.94 -47.40
CA VAL A 363 -30.11 24.48 -47.59
C VAL A 363 -30.72 24.09 -48.94
N ALA A 364 -30.43 22.87 -49.37
CA ALA A 364 -31.02 22.28 -50.57
C ALA A 364 -32.51 22.01 -50.37
N GLY A 365 -33.30 22.24 -51.41
CA GLY A 365 -34.73 22.04 -51.37
C GLY A 365 -35.42 22.53 -52.64
N THR A 366 -36.75 22.49 -52.61
CA THR A 366 -37.60 23.06 -53.65
C THR A 366 -38.27 24.33 -53.14
N VAL A 367 -38.32 25.34 -53.99
CA VAL A 367 -38.93 26.64 -53.68
C VAL A 367 -40.19 26.83 -54.50
N ARG A 368 -41.29 27.17 -53.82
CA ARG A 368 -42.58 27.54 -54.42
C ARG A 368 -42.76 29.05 -54.34
N PHE A 369 -42.95 29.71 -55.48
CA PHE A 369 -43.17 31.17 -55.53
C PHE A 369 -44.65 31.50 -55.67
N LEU A 370 -45.12 32.50 -54.92
CA LEU A 370 -46.52 32.93 -54.90
C LEU A 370 -46.64 34.45 -55.02
N GLU A 371 -47.68 34.90 -55.71
CA GLU A 371 -48.14 36.29 -55.74
C GLU A 371 -49.49 36.35 -54.99
N ARG A 372 -49.57 37.17 -53.93
CA ARG A 372 -50.78 37.32 -53.08
C ARG A 372 -51.33 35.95 -52.61
N GLY A 373 -50.44 35.02 -52.26
CA GLY A 373 -50.79 33.67 -51.81
C GLY A 373 -51.15 32.67 -52.93
N ARG A 374 -51.16 33.06 -54.21
CA ARG A 374 -51.39 32.16 -55.35
C ARG A 374 -50.09 31.82 -56.07
N VAL A 375 -49.90 30.55 -56.42
CA VAL A 375 -48.68 30.08 -57.11
C VAL A 375 -48.50 30.78 -58.45
N ILE A 376 -47.30 31.31 -58.69
CA ILE A 376 -46.94 31.91 -59.98
C ILE A 376 -46.80 30.80 -61.01
N SER A 377 -47.40 30.99 -62.19
CA SER A 377 -47.38 30.00 -63.27
C SER A 377 -45.93 29.60 -63.62
N GLY A 378 -45.65 28.29 -63.63
CA GLY A 378 -44.31 27.75 -63.87
C GLY A 378 -43.37 27.74 -62.66
N CYS A 379 -43.83 28.23 -61.49
CA CYS A 379 -42.99 28.39 -60.30
C CYS A 379 -43.49 27.60 -59.08
N LYS A 380 -44.18 26.47 -59.32
CA LYS A 380 -44.69 25.58 -58.28
C LYS A 380 -43.58 24.84 -57.53
N SER A 381 -42.53 24.42 -58.24
CA SER A 381 -41.39 23.70 -57.69
C SER A 381 -40.14 24.10 -58.47
N ARG A 382 -39.31 24.95 -57.87
CA ARG A 382 -38.02 25.38 -58.42
C ARG A 382 -36.92 24.87 -57.52
N THR A 383 -36.08 23.99 -58.01
CA THR A 383 -34.95 23.45 -57.24
C THR A 383 -33.97 24.57 -56.92
N ALA A 384 -33.56 24.69 -55.65
CA ALA A 384 -32.48 25.58 -55.27
C ALA A 384 -31.13 24.97 -55.69
N THR A 385 -30.50 25.54 -56.72
CA THR A 385 -29.23 25.09 -57.28
C THR A 385 -28.06 25.96 -56.78
N GLY A 386 -26.85 25.39 -56.78
CA GLY A 386 -25.65 26.01 -56.18
C GLY A 386 -25.35 25.50 -54.77
N GLY A 387 -24.15 25.83 -54.26
CA GLY A 387 -23.59 25.33 -52.99
C GLY A 387 -22.88 23.98 -53.12
N ALA A 388 -21.78 23.79 -52.39
CA ALA A 388 -21.11 22.49 -52.30
C ALA A 388 -22.03 21.44 -51.64
N MET A 389 -21.89 20.16 -52.01
CA MET A 389 -22.76 19.07 -51.55
C MET A 389 -22.77 18.86 -50.01
N MET A 390 -21.83 19.45 -49.26
CA MET A 390 -21.63 19.21 -47.82
C MET A 390 -21.38 20.48 -46.98
N SER A 391 -21.78 21.67 -47.44
CA SER A 391 -21.57 22.92 -46.69
C SER A 391 -22.77 23.88 -46.85
N LEU A 392 -22.97 24.77 -45.86
CA LEU A 392 -23.89 25.93 -45.89
C LEU A 392 -23.48 26.93 -46.98
N GLY A 393 -23.45 26.49 -48.23
CA GLY A 393 -23.29 27.36 -49.38
C GLY A 393 -24.63 27.98 -49.74
N SER A 394 -24.66 29.29 -49.95
CA SER A 394 -25.82 30.00 -50.50
C SER A 394 -26.30 29.33 -51.79
N ARG A 395 -27.56 28.89 -51.82
CA ARG A 395 -28.20 28.26 -52.99
C ARG A 395 -29.32 29.16 -53.47
N THR A 396 -29.60 29.13 -54.77
CA THR A 396 -30.62 29.99 -55.35
C THR A 396 -31.64 29.23 -56.18
N ALA A 397 -32.90 29.64 -56.08
CA ALA A 397 -33.97 29.20 -56.98
C ALA A 397 -34.53 30.44 -57.68
N THR A 398 -34.77 30.36 -58.99
CA THR A 398 -35.29 31.49 -59.76
C THR A 398 -36.64 31.18 -60.40
N CYS A 399 -37.48 32.20 -60.52
CA CYS A 399 -38.80 32.14 -61.13
C CYS A 399 -39.06 33.39 -61.97
N THR A 400 -39.52 33.21 -63.21
CA THR A 400 -39.98 34.33 -64.03
C THR A 400 -41.40 34.73 -63.65
N TRP A 401 -41.59 35.97 -63.19
CA TRP A 401 -42.87 36.52 -62.80
C TRP A 401 -43.25 37.70 -63.70
N LYS A 402 -44.48 37.70 -64.21
CA LYS A 402 -45.05 38.75 -65.07
C LYS A 402 -46.32 39.29 -64.41
N PRO A 403 -46.26 40.43 -63.70
CA PRO A 403 -47.41 40.98 -62.99
C PRO A 403 -48.56 41.31 -63.93
N ARG A 404 -49.78 40.83 -63.63
CA ARG A 404 -50.97 41.06 -64.49
C ARG A 404 -51.66 42.38 -64.20
N ILE A 405 -51.56 42.87 -62.97
CA ILE A 405 -52.17 44.10 -62.48
C ILE A 405 -51.09 45.04 -61.92
N HIS A 406 -51.43 46.32 -61.76
CA HIS A 406 -50.58 47.32 -61.11
C HIS A 406 -51.16 47.66 -59.73
N GLY A 407 -50.35 48.21 -58.83
CA GLY A 407 -50.71 48.51 -57.45
C GLY A 407 -49.95 47.65 -56.42
N PRO A 408 -50.33 47.73 -55.13
CA PRO A 408 -49.72 46.94 -54.08
C PRO A 408 -49.83 45.45 -54.35
N SER A 409 -48.75 44.71 -54.16
CA SER A 409 -48.71 43.26 -54.25
C SER A 409 -47.70 42.69 -53.27
N THR A 410 -47.78 41.39 -53.04
CA THR A 410 -46.86 40.66 -52.17
C THR A 410 -46.38 39.44 -52.93
N VAL A 411 -45.07 39.30 -53.07
CA VAL A 411 -44.44 38.07 -53.56
C VAL A 411 -43.90 37.30 -52.37
N SER A 412 -44.02 35.97 -52.40
CA SER A 412 -43.50 35.11 -51.35
C SER A 412 -42.86 33.86 -51.96
N ALA A 413 -41.93 33.29 -51.21
CA ALA A 413 -41.29 32.03 -51.49
C ALA A 413 -41.48 31.11 -50.28
N ILE A 414 -41.79 29.84 -50.53
CA ILE A 414 -41.83 28.79 -49.51
C ILE A 414 -40.77 27.76 -49.90
N LEU A 415 -39.81 27.51 -49.02
CA LEU A 415 -38.81 26.46 -49.15
C LEU A 415 -39.31 25.19 -48.47
N THR A 416 -39.29 24.09 -49.21
CA THR A 416 -39.39 22.74 -48.69
C THR A 416 -38.00 22.09 -48.81
N PRO A 417 -37.24 21.95 -47.71
CA PRO A 417 -35.92 21.32 -47.73
C PRO A 417 -35.97 19.88 -48.24
N THR A 418 -34.87 19.42 -48.85
CA THR A 418 -34.75 18.02 -49.29
C THR A 418 -34.53 17.07 -48.12
N SER A 419 -33.79 17.49 -47.09
CA SER A 419 -33.61 16.71 -45.85
C SER A 419 -34.76 16.95 -44.88
N ALA A 420 -35.26 15.87 -44.27
CA ALA A 420 -36.24 15.92 -43.18
C ALA A 420 -35.69 16.54 -41.88
N ASP A 421 -34.38 16.81 -41.83
CA ASP A 421 -33.73 17.41 -40.67
C ASP A 421 -33.92 18.93 -40.58
N TYR A 422 -34.43 19.55 -41.65
CA TYR A 422 -34.75 20.97 -41.69
C TYR A 422 -36.26 21.20 -41.80
N SER A 423 -36.74 22.25 -41.15
CA SER A 423 -38.14 22.68 -41.22
C SER A 423 -38.42 23.48 -42.49
N SER A 424 -39.68 23.51 -42.93
CA SER A 424 -40.10 24.37 -44.05
C SER A 424 -40.12 25.83 -43.60
N VAL A 425 -39.64 26.75 -44.43
CA VAL A 425 -39.64 28.20 -44.13
C VAL A 425 -40.25 28.99 -45.26
N SER A 426 -40.78 30.17 -44.93
CA SER A 426 -41.35 31.10 -45.91
C SER A 426 -40.79 32.50 -45.76
N ALA A 427 -40.57 33.18 -46.88
CA ALA A 427 -40.17 34.57 -46.95
C ALA A 427 -41.15 35.34 -47.83
N SER A 428 -41.41 36.60 -47.51
CA SER A 428 -42.30 37.46 -48.30
C SER A 428 -41.74 38.87 -48.45
N GLN A 429 -42.13 39.53 -49.53
CA GLN A 429 -41.75 40.90 -49.83
C GLN A 429 -42.96 41.66 -50.36
N GLU A 430 -43.29 42.75 -49.68
CA GLU A 430 -44.28 43.71 -50.14
C GLU A 430 -43.66 44.66 -51.16
N LEU A 431 -44.42 44.99 -52.18
CA LEU A 431 -43.96 45.82 -53.30
C LEU A 431 -45.13 46.50 -54.01
N VAL A 432 -44.81 47.53 -54.79
CA VAL A 432 -45.79 48.20 -55.66
C VAL A 432 -45.44 47.89 -57.11
N VAL A 433 -46.36 47.24 -57.82
CA VAL A 433 -46.24 47.03 -59.26
C VAL A 433 -46.61 48.32 -59.97
N LEU A 434 -45.65 48.94 -60.63
CA LEU A 434 -45.85 50.19 -61.37
C LEU A 434 -46.59 49.95 -62.69
N LYS A 435 -47.21 50.99 -63.24
CA LYS A 435 -47.76 50.95 -64.60
C LYS A 435 -46.64 50.67 -65.62
N ARG A 436 -46.99 49.97 -66.71
CA ARG A 436 -46.08 49.74 -67.83
C ARG A 436 -45.61 51.10 -68.36
N THR A 437 -44.31 51.30 -68.51
CA THR A 437 -43.78 52.47 -69.20
C THR A 437 -44.21 52.36 -70.66
N ALA A 438 -45.02 53.31 -71.14
CA ALA A 438 -45.28 53.47 -72.56
C ALA A 438 -44.01 54.04 -73.18
N SER A 439 -43.08 53.19 -73.60
CA SER A 439 -42.15 53.61 -74.64
C SER A 439 -42.92 53.50 -75.95
N ARG A 440 -43.23 54.65 -76.53
CA ARG A 440 -43.71 54.76 -77.90
C ARG A 440 -42.54 54.47 -78.84
#